data_AF-A0A964LDT4-F1
#
_entry.id   AF-A0A964LDT4-F1
#
_cell.length_a   1.000
_cell.length_b   1.000
_cell.length_c   1.000
_cell.angle_alpha   90.00
_cell.angle_beta   90.00
_cell.angle_gamma   90.00
#
_symmetry.space_group_name_H-M   'P 1'
#
loop_
_entity.id
_entity.type
_entity.pdbx_description
1 polymer ?
#
loop_
_entity_poly.entity_id
_entity_poly.type
_entity_poly.pdbx_seq_one_letter_code
_entity_poly.pdbx_strand_id
1 'polypeptide(L)'
;MAQTRTTIKGVVHGRTIELETEPGLPDGQAVSVIVEPVVPKNNEAAFEALKRAAGSWADDPEGLEQYLEETRRQREVNRVIPD
;
A
#
# COMPACT_ATOMS: atom_id res chain seq x y z
N MET A 1 5.69 -9.47 33.13
CA MET A 1 6.43 -9.64 31.87
C MET A 1 5.41 -9.55 30.73
N ALA A 2 5.43 -8.47 29.93
CA ALA A 2 4.57 -8.38 28.76
C ALA A 2 5.12 -9.33 27.68
N GLN A 3 4.32 -10.28 27.20
CA GLN A 3 4.70 -11.07 26.02
C GLN A 3 4.58 -10.18 24.79
N THR A 4 5.70 -9.81 24.20
CA THR A 4 5.75 -9.16 22.89
C THR A 4 5.26 -10.16 21.86
N ARG A 5 4.06 -9.93 21.30
CA ARG A 5 3.53 -10.72 20.19
C ARG A 5 4.17 -10.22 18.90
N THR A 6 5.05 -11.03 18.31
CA THR A 6 5.61 -10.79 16.99
C THR A 6 4.90 -11.70 15.99
N THR A 7 4.40 -11.14 14.89
CA THR A 7 3.85 -11.92 13.78
C THR A 7 4.92 -12.04 12.71
N ILE A 8 5.33 -13.27 12.39
CA ILE A 8 6.33 -13.57 11.37
C ILE A 8 5.66 -14.43 10.30
N LYS A 9 5.91 -14.12 9.04
CA LYS A 9 5.41 -14.92 7.92
C LYS A 9 6.34 -16.10 7.66
N GLY A 10 5.76 -17.17 7.15
CA GLY A 10 6.50 -18.35 6.76
C GLY A 10 5.70 -19.27 5.86
N VAL A 11 6.38 -20.25 5.30
CA VAL A 11 5.81 -21.26 4.41
C VAL A 11 5.79 -22.60 5.14
N VAL A 12 4.63 -23.29 5.09
CA VAL A 12 4.46 -24.60 5.72
C VAL A 12 4.94 -25.70 4.76
N HIS A 13 5.95 -26.47 5.18
CA HIS A 13 6.48 -27.65 4.52
C HIS A 13 6.17 -28.90 5.35
N GLY A 14 4.94 -29.42 5.20
CA GLY A 14 4.46 -30.57 5.97
C GLY A 14 4.38 -30.27 7.47
N ARG A 15 5.42 -30.64 8.23
CA ARG A 15 5.52 -30.44 9.69
C ARG A 15 6.48 -29.31 10.10
N THR A 16 7.16 -28.71 9.14
CA THR A 16 8.12 -27.63 9.37
C THR A 16 7.55 -26.32 8.83
N ILE A 17 7.74 -25.21 9.55
CA ILE A 17 7.43 -23.85 9.05
C ILE A 17 8.77 -23.17 8.78
N GLU A 18 9.01 -22.80 7.53
CA GLU A 18 10.17 -21.99 7.14
C GLU A 18 9.81 -20.51 7.28
N LEU A 19 10.46 -19.80 8.19
CA LEU A 19 10.18 -18.39 8.47
C LEU A 19 10.92 -17.49 7.49
N GLU A 20 10.27 -16.43 7.02
CA GLU A 20 10.89 -15.41 6.14
C GLU A 20 11.95 -14.57 6.88
N THR A 21 11.88 -14.53 8.22
CA THR A 21 12.79 -13.75 9.06
C THR A 21 13.11 -14.52 10.33
N GLU A 22 14.34 -14.36 10.80
CA GLU A 22 14.82 -15.01 12.02
C GLU A 22 14.03 -14.52 13.25
N PRO A 23 13.48 -15.43 14.09
CA PRO A 23 12.62 -15.07 15.21
C PRO A 23 13.39 -14.51 16.41
N GLY A 24 14.73 -14.55 16.40
CA GLY A 24 15.57 -14.11 17.51
C GLY A 24 15.44 -14.97 18.78
N LEU A 25 14.93 -16.19 18.64
CA LEU A 25 14.80 -17.16 19.73
C LEU A 25 15.98 -18.13 19.74
N PRO A 26 16.49 -18.51 20.93
CA PRO A 26 17.47 -19.58 21.07
C PRO A 26 17.01 -20.87 20.40
N ASP A 27 17.97 -21.59 19.81
CA ASP A 27 17.72 -22.93 19.27
C ASP A 27 17.20 -23.88 20.37
N GLY A 28 16.25 -24.74 20.00
CA GLY A 28 15.59 -25.67 20.92
C GLY A 28 14.54 -25.08 21.87
N GLN A 29 14.27 -23.77 21.83
CA GLN A 29 13.22 -23.17 22.66
C GLN A 29 11.82 -23.63 22.21
N ALA A 30 11.07 -24.25 23.12
CA ALA A 30 9.67 -24.61 22.88
C ALA A 30 8.80 -23.34 22.77
N VAL A 31 7.95 -23.28 21.75
CA VAL A 31 7.04 -22.15 21.48
C VAL A 31 5.63 -22.65 21.20
N SER A 32 4.65 -21.79 21.49
CA SER A 32 3.27 -21.95 21.01
C SER A 32 3.11 -21.13 19.73
N VAL A 33 2.50 -21.72 18.70
CA VAL A 33 2.30 -21.10 17.38
C VAL A 33 0.81 -21.02 17.08
N ILE A 34 0.40 -19.88 16.52
CA ILE A 34 -0.93 -19.68 15.94
C ILE A 34 -0.71 -19.58 14.43
N VAL A 35 -1.35 -20.46 13.67
CA VAL A 35 -1.22 -20.51 12.21
C VAL A 35 -2.47 -19.90 11.58
N GLU A 36 -2.28 -18.82 10.84
CA GLU A 36 -3.34 -18.18 10.06
C GLU A 36 -3.00 -18.27 8.57
N PRO A 37 -3.92 -18.76 7.71
CA PRO A 37 -3.68 -18.79 6.28
C PRO A 37 -3.58 -17.36 5.73
N VAL A 38 -2.43 -17.04 5.13
CA VAL A 38 -2.22 -15.75 4.46
C VAL A 38 -2.89 -15.81 3.10
N VAL A 39 -4.10 -15.25 3.00
CA VAL A 39 -4.74 -15.04 1.71
C VAL A 39 -3.99 -13.89 1.02
N PRO A 40 -3.38 -14.09 -0.15
CA PRO A 40 -2.80 -12.98 -0.90
C PRO A 40 -3.90 -11.96 -1.14
N LYS A 41 -3.69 -10.73 -0.66
CA LYS A 41 -4.61 -9.64 -0.97
C LYS A 41 -4.50 -9.41 -2.47
N ASN A 42 -5.48 -9.91 -3.23
CA ASN A 42 -5.54 -9.61 -4.65
C ASN A 42 -5.96 -8.14 -4.80
N ASN A 43 -4.95 -7.27 -4.89
CA ASN A 43 -5.14 -5.85 -5.05
C ASN A 43 -5.51 -5.49 -6.49
N GLU A 44 -5.59 -6.43 -7.44
CA GLU A 44 -6.01 -6.14 -8.81
C GLU A 44 -7.39 -5.46 -8.84
N ALA A 45 -8.37 -5.98 -8.09
CA ALA A 45 -9.71 -5.38 -8.07
C ALA A 45 -9.71 -3.94 -7.54
N ALA A 46 -8.90 -3.66 -6.51
CA ALA A 46 -8.75 -2.31 -5.95
C ALA A 46 -7.98 -1.38 -6.91
N PHE A 47 -6.98 -1.92 -7.60
CA PHE A 47 -6.18 -1.18 -8.58
C PHE A 47 -6.98 -0.86 -9.84
N GLU A 48 -7.80 -1.79 -10.33
CA GLU A 48 -8.72 -1.56 -11.44
C GLU A 48 -9.84 -0.58 -11.07
N ALA A 49 -10.35 -0.62 -9.84
CA ALA A 49 -11.28 0.39 -9.35
C ALA A 49 -10.63 1.79 -9.30
N LEU A 50 -9.37 1.89 -8.85
CA LEU A 50 -8.61 3.12 -8.86
C LEU A 50 -8.36 3.64 -10.28
N LYS A 51 -7.99 2.76 -11.23
CA LYS A 51 -7.83 3.13 -12.64
C LYS A 51 -9.12 3.64 -13.26
N ARG A 52 -10.26 2.98 -12.99
CA ARG A 52 -11.57 3.46 -13.47
C ARG A 52 -11.93 4.82 -12.87
N ALA A 53 -11.65 5.04 -11.60
CA ALA A 53 -11.89 6.33 -10.95
C ALA A 53 -10.96 7.43 -11.51
N ALA A 54 -9.71 7.11 -11.80
CA ALA A 54 -8.73 8.02 -12.38
C ALA A 54 -8.95 8.26 -13.89
N GLY A 55 -9.60 7.33 -14.59
CA GLY A 55 -9.79 7.35 -16.05
C GLY A 55 -10.61 8.51 -16.57
N SER A 56 -11.42 9.17 -15.74
CA SER A 56 -12.18 10.37 -16.14
C SER A 56 -11.30 11.54 -16.63
N TRP A 57 -9.99 11.49 -16.38
CA TRP A 57 -9.01 12.51 -16.78
C TRP A 57 -8.05 12.00 -17.87
N ALA A 58 -8.09 10.71 -18.19
CA ALA A 58 -7.19 10.08 -19.16
C ALA A 58 -7.72 10.12 -20.61
N ASP A 59 -9.03 10.29 -20.78
CA ASP A 59 -9.68 10.32 -22.09
C ASP A 59 -9.41 11.63 -22.87
N ASP A 60 -8.96 12.68 -22.19
CA ASP A 60 -8.60 13.98 -22.80
C ASP A 60 -7.39 14.64 -22.07
N PRO A 61 -6.17 14.15 -22.32
CA PRO A 61 -4.98 14.71 -21.70
C PRO A 61 -4.67 16.15 -22.17
N GLU A 62 -5.08 16.53 -23.38
CA GLU A 62 -4.85 17.87 -23.93
C GLU A 62 -5.80 18.90 -23.30
N GLY A 63 -7.08 18.56 -23.14
CA GLY A 63 -8.06 19.40 -22.43
C GLY A 63 -7.71 19.57 -20.95
N LEU A 64 -7.15 18.53 -20.33
CA LEU A 64 -6.66 18.61 -18.96
C LEU A 64 -5.52 19.62 -18.80
N GLU A 65 -4.52 19.59 -19.68
CA GLU A 65 -3.39 20.54 -19.63
C GLU A 65 -3.88 21.99 -19.79
N GLN A 66 -4.78 22.24 -20.75
CA GLN A 66 -5.37 23.57 -20.96
C GLN A 66 -6.14 24.06 -19.72
N TYR A 67 -6.90 23.19 -19.06
CA TYR A 67 -7.62 23.52 -17.82
C TYR A 67 -6.65 23.84 -16.67
N LEU A 68 -5.56 23.09 -16.54
CA LEU A 68 -4.54 23.32 -15.50
C LEU A 68 -3.78 24.62 -15.73
N GLU A 69 -3.43 24.96 -16.97
CA GLU A 69 -2.79 26.23 -17.34
C GLU A 69 -3.69 27.43 -17.06
N GLU A 70 -4.97 27.36 -17.43
CA GLU A 70 -5.93 28.42 -17.15
C GLU A 70 -6.15 28.61 -15.64
N THR A 71 -6.20 27.52 -14.89
CA THR A 71 -6.29 27.56 -13.42
C THR A 71 -5.03 28.19 -12.79
N ARG A 72 -3.84 27.90 -13.31
CA ARG A 72 -2.58 28.52 -12.86
C ARG A 72 -2.59 30.02 -13.12
N ARG A 73 -2.98 30.45 -14.33
CA ARG A 73 -3.09 31.87 -14.71
C ARG A 73 -4.03 32.63 -13.77
N GLN A 74 -5.20 32.08 -13.48
CA GLN A 74 -6.17 32.73 -12.58
C GLN A 74 -5.66 32.86 -11.14
N ARG A 75 -4.85 31.89 -10.66
CA ARG A 75 -4.24 31.95 -9.33
C ARG A 75 -3.07 32.94 -9.26
N GLU A 76 -2.34 33.13 -10.35
CA GLU A 76 -1.27 34.12 -10.45
C GLU A 76 -1.82 35.55 -10.43
N VAL A 77 -2.93 35.81 -11.16
CA VAL A 77 -3.62 37.10 -11.17
C VAL A 77 -4.15 37.49 -9.78
N ASN A 78 -4.69 36.53 -9.02
CA ASN A 78 -5.21 36.79 -7.66
C ASN A 78 -4.11 36.87 -6.58
N ARG A 79 -2.85 36.60 -6.93
CA ARG A 79 -1.71 36.71 -6.00
C ARG A 79 -1.04 38.09 -6.06
N VAL A 80 -1.40 38.92 -7.04
CA VAL A 80 -1.00 40.33 -7.09
C VAL A 80 -1.76 41.06 -5.99
N ILE A 81 -1.13 41.22 -4.83
CA ILE A 81 -1.59 42.16 -3.80
C ILE A 81 -1.37 43.56 -4.39
N PRO A 82 -2.43 44.36 -4.61
CA PRO A 82 -2.25 45.76 -5.02
C PRO A 82 -1.57 46.55 -3.89
N ASP A 83 -0.63 47.44 -4.22
CA ASP A 83 0.05 48.34 -3.28
C ASP A 83 -0.92 49.23 -2.48
#